data_AF-A0AAR5PPK1-F1
#
_entry.id   AF-A0AAR5PPK1-F1
#
_cell.length_a   1.000
_cell.length_b   1.000
_cell.length_c   1.000
_cell.angle_alpha   90.00
_cell.angle_beta   90.00
_cell.angle_gamma   90.00
#
_symmetry.space_group_name_H-M   'P 1'
#
loop_
_entity.id
_entity.type
_entity.pdbx_description
1 polymer ?
#
loop_
_entity_poly.entity_id
_entity_poly.type
_entity_poly.pdbx_seq_one_letter_code
_entity_poly.pdbx_strand_id
1 'polypeptide(L)'
;MSNPIYEKDYLSQQAAFNQDNQEQQEEEPESHKELKQMMKGLFAKLDSLSNFHFTATAAIPELKVIKKLPAVSMEEVAPVAISDANLLAPEEIKNKPKGDIIGQNERTKTDKKGKRRKKKVKQKIHSQRKSKIEEKIKEREVTLFLN
;
A
#
# COMPACT_ATOMS: atom_id res chain seq x y z
N MET A 1 -23.53 -32.96 13.22
CA MET A 1 -22.60 -33.35 12.14
C MET A 1 -22.09 -32.10 11.45
N SER A 2 -20.84 -31.70 11.68
CA SER A 2 -20.11 -30.87 10.70
C SER A 2 -19.85 -31.76 9.48
N ASN A 3 -20.20 -31.28 8.28
CA ASN A 3 -19.97 -32.05 7.06
C ASN A 3 -18.51 -31.84 6.63
N PRO A 4 -17.63 -32.86 6.77
CA PRO A 4 -16.18 -32.70 6.55
C PRO A 4 -15.83 -32.35 5.09
N ILE A 5 -16.75 -32.58 4.16
CA ILE A 5 -16.59 -32.21 2.75
C ILE A 5 -16.75 -30.69 2.60
N TYR A 6 -17.74 -30.11 3.29
CA TYR A 6 -18.03 -28.68 3.20
C TYR A 6 -16.92 -27.81 3.82
N GLU A 7 -16.32 -28.28 4.92
CA GLU A 7 -15.19 -27.61 5.57
C GLU A 7 -13.95 -27.58 4.66
N LYS A 8 -13.65 -28.69 3.97
CA LYS A 8 -12.53 -28.78 3.02
C LYS A 8 -12.74 -27.89 1.81
N ASP A 9 -13.94 -27.86 1.25
CA ASP A 9 -14.27 -27.02 0.10
C ASP A 9 -14.15 -25.53 0.44
N TYR A 10 -14.55 -25.13 1.64
CA TYR A 10 -14.42 -23.76 2.13
C TYR A 10 -12.94 -23.34 2.26
N LEU A 11 -12.11 -24.19 2.88
CA LEU A 11 -10.68 -23.93 3.01
C LEU A 11 -9.97 -23.85 1.65
N SER A 12 -10.35 -24.71 0.71
CA SER A 12 -9.79 -24.70 -0.66
C SER A 12 -10.17 -23.44 -1.43
N GLN A 13 -11.42 -22.98 -1.32
CA GLN A 13 -11.85 -21.73 -1.95
C GLN A 13 -11.14 -20.52 -1.35
N GLN A 14 -10.94 -20.50 -0.03
CA GLN A 14 -10.20 -19.44 0.63
C GLN A 14 -8.71 -19.43 0.25
N ALA A 15 -8.10 -20.61 0.09
CA ALA A 15 -6.73 -20.73 -0.41
C ALA A 15 -6.60 -20.21 -1.86
N ALA A 16 -7.54 -20.56 -2.74
CA ALA A 16 -7.57 -20.07 -4.12
C ALA A 16 -7.72 -18.54 -4.22
N PHE A 17 -8.58 -17.95 -3.40
CA PHE A 17 -8.74 -16.48 -3.34
C PHE A 17 -7.48 -15.73 -2.86
N ASN A 18 -6.60 -16.40 -2.12
CA ASN A 18 -5.36 -15.80 -1.62
C ASN A 18 -4.19 -15.93 -2.61
N GLN A 19 -4.27 -16.81 -3.61
CA GLN A 19 -3.22 -17.02 -4.61
C GLN A 19 -3.11 -15.85 -5.60
N ASP A 20 -4.21 -15.17 -5.90
CA ASP A 20 -4.22 -14.00 -6.80
C ASP A 20 -3.45 -12.78 -6.25
N ASN A 21 -3.08 -12.78 -4.97
CA ASN A 21 -2.24 -11.74 -4.35
C ASN A 21 -0.73 -12.08 -4.39
N GLN A 22 -0.33 -13.19 -5.00
CA GLN A 22 1.07 -13.58 -5.19
C GLN A 22 1.61 -13.09 -6.55
N GLU A 23 1.16 -11.93 -7.04
CA GLU A 23 1.80 -11.27 -8.17
C GLU A 23 3.23 -10.83 -7.75
N GLN A 24 4.19 -11.68 -8.11
CA GLN A 24 5.59 -11.34 -8.40
C GLN A 24 6.33 -10.62 -7.26
N GLN A 25 6.61 -11.33 -6.17
CA GLN A 25 7.92 -11.15 -5.54
C GLN A 25 8.94 -11.78 -6.48
N GLU A 26 9.50 -10.99 -7.39
CA GLU A 26 10.81 -11.34 -7.94
C GLU A 26 11.74 -11.48 -6.73
N GLU A 27 12.09 -12.72 -6.39
CA GLU A 27 13.05 -12.98 -5.33
C GLU A 27 14.34 -12.26 -5.73
N GLU A 28 14.68 -11.20 -5.00
CA GLU A 28 15.95 -10.53 -5.21
C GLU A 28 17.06 -11.60 -5.14
N PRO A 29 17.90 -11.70 -6.17
CA PRO A 29 18.98 -12.68 -6.21
C PRO A 29 19.85 -12.53 -4.95
N GLU A 30 20.33 -13.65 -4.42
CA GLU A 30 21.01 -13.71 -3.12
C GLU A 30 22.21 -12.75 -3.02
N SER A 31 22.90 -12.50 -4.14
CA SER A 31 23.98 -11.52 -4.26
C SER A 31 23.57 -10.09 -3.87
N HIS A 32 22.36 -9.65 -4.21
CA HIS A 32 21.88 -8.31 -3.87
C HIS A 32 21.58 -8.18 -2.37
N LYS A 33 21.14 -9.27 -1.72
CA LYS A 33 20.92 -9.30 -0.27
C LYS A 33 22.24 -9.18 0.48
N GLU A 34 23.26 -9.92 0.06
CA GLU A 34 24.61 -9.88 0.63
C GLU A 34 25.24 -8.47 0.49
N LEU A 35 25.19 -7.89 -0.72
CA LEU A 35 25.68 -6.54 -0.97
C LEU A 35 24.99 -5.49 -0.09
N LYS A 36 23.66 -5.57 0.08
CA LYS A 36 22.92 -4.66 0.98
C LYS A 36 23.36 -4.80 2.43
N GLN A 37 23.65 -6.01 2.89
CA GLN A 37 24.14 -6.26 4.25
C GLN A 37 25.54 -5.67 4.46
N MET A 38 26.47 -5.92 3.52
CA MET A 38 27.82 -5.34 3.56
C MET A 38 27.78 -3.81 3.54
N MET A 39 26.92 -3.23 2.69
CA MET A 39 26.76 -1.79 2.55
C MET A 39 26.24 -1.13 3.84
N LYS A 40 25.24 -1.73 4.51
CA LYS A 40 24.77 -1.27 5.83
C LYS A 40 25.90 -1.28 6.87
N GLY A 41 26.69 -2.35 6.90
CA GLY A 41 27.83 -2.46 7.81
C GLY A 41 28.94 -1.44 7.55
N LEU A 42 29.23 -1.16 6.27
CA LEU A 42 30.20 -0.14 5.88
C LEU A 42 29.72 1.26 6.27
N PHE A 43 28.48 1.63 5.95
CA PHE A 43 27.95 2.95 6.27
C PHE A 43 27.87 3.19 7.77
N ALA A 44 27.46 2.21 8.58
CA ALA A 44 27.49 2.35 10.03
C ALA A 44 28.89 2.68 10.58
N LYS A 45 29.95 2.07 9.99
CA LYS A 45 31.34 2.36 10.36
C LYS A 45 31.77 3.77 9.94
N LEU A 46 31.44 4.17 8.71
CA LEU A 46 31.76 5.51 8.19
C LEU A 46 31.01 6.61 8.97
N ASP A 47 29.75 6.38 9.32
CA ASP A 47 28.94 7.29 10.13
C ASP A 47 29.56 7.47 11.52
N SER A 48 30.00 6.39 12.16
CA SER A 48 30.70 6.47 13.46
C SER A 48 32.03 7.21 13.38
N LEU A 49 32.80 7.01 12.29
CA LEU A 49 34.10 7.65 12.09
C LEU A 49 33.98 9.14 11.81
N SER A 50 32.89 9.54 11.14
CA SER A 50 32.57 10.93 10.79
C SER A 50 31.81 11.68 11.88
N ASN A 51 31.72 11.13 13.10
CA ASN A 51 30.96 11.69 14.22
C ASN A 51 29.49 12.00 13.85
N PHE A 52 28.88 11.13 13.03
CA PHE A 52 27.49 11.23 12.58
C PHE A 52 27.14 12.52 11.82
N HIS A 53 28.12 13.17 11.19
CA HIS A 53 27.90 14.32 10.31
C HIS A 53 27.74 13.90 8.85
N PHE A 54 26.59 13.29 8.51
CA PHE A 54 26.30 12.81 7.16
C PHE A 54 24.97 13.35 6.62
N THR A 55 24.72 13.17 5.32
CA THR A 55 23.45 13.50 4.70
C THR A 55 22.45 12.37 4.93
N ALA A 56 21.27 12.70 5.47
CA ALA A 56 20.22 11.71 5.72
C ALA A 56 19.94 10.87 4.45
N THR A 57 19.88 9.56 4.62
CA THR A 57 19.60 8.63 3.53
C THR A 57 18.25 8.94 2.89
N ALA A 58 18.15 8.80 1.56
CA ALA A 58 16.90 9.00 0.85
C ALA A 58 15.79 8.12 1.44
N ALA A 59 14.60 8.70 1.65
CA ALA A 59 13.46 7.97 2.22
C ALA A 59 13.01 6.85 1.27
N ILE A 60 13.28 5.61 1.67
CA ILE A 60 12.78 4.42 1.00
C ILE A 60 11.34 4.17 1.49
N PRO A 61 10.35 4.01 0.61
CA PRO A 61 8.99 3.71 1.04
C PRO A 61 8.93 2.31 1.66
N GLU A 62 8.77 2.23 2.98
CA GLU A 62 8.62 0.98 3.70
C GLU A 62 7.14 0.64 3.91
N LEU A 63 6.74 -0.59 3.55
CA LEU A 63 5.38 -1.09 3.75
C LEU A 63 5.29 -1.80 5.11
N LYS A 64 4.65 -1.14 6.09
CA LYS A 64 4.35 -1.73 7.41
C LYS A 64 2.93 -2.28 7.42
N VAL A 65 2.79 -3.61 7.52
CA VAL A 65 1.48 -4.27 7.66
C VAL A 65 1.09 -4.33 9.14
N ILE A 66 0.07 -3.54 9.52
CA ILE A 66 -0.47 -3.50 10.90
C ILE A 66 -1.71 -4.40 10.97
N LYS A 67 -1.78 -5.28 11.97
CA LYS A 67 -2.93 -6.15 12.22
C LYS A 67 -3.92 -5.46 13.17
N LYS A 68 -5.21 -5.81 13.09
CA LYS A 68 -6.27 -5.33 14.01
C LYS A 68 -6.07 -5.95 15.41
N LEU A 69 -5.18 -5.35 16.19
CA LEU A 69 -4.90 -5.71 17.59
C LEU A 69 -5.40 -4.58 18.52
N PRO A 70 -5.76 -4.90 19.78
CA PRO A 70 -6.01 -3.88 20.79
C PRO A 70 -4.71 -3.11 21.07
N ALA A 71 -4.82 -1.83 21.42
CA ALA A 71 -3.67 -0.97 21.71
C ALA A 71 -2.80 -1.56 22.84
N VAL A 72 -3.45 -2.17 23.84
CA VAL A 72 -2.82 -2.86 24.98
C VAL A 72 -1.76 -3.88 24.55
N SER A 73 -1.91 -4.56 23.40
CA SER A 73 -0.92 -5.55 22.95
C SER A 73 0.41 -4.95 22.50
N MET A 74 0.46 -3.65 22.19
CA MET A 74 1.69 -2.92 21.84
C MET A 74 2.29 -2.18 23.03
N GLU A 75 1.54 -2.06 24.13
CA GLU A 75 1.96 -1.36 25.33
C GLU A 75 2.86 -2.27 26.20
N GLU A 76 3.70 -1.65 27.01
CA GLU A 76 4.51 -2.36 27.99
C GLU A 76 3.62 -2.92 29.12
N VAL A 77 4.08 -4.00 29.75
CA VAL A 77 3.33 -4.67 30.84
C VAL A 77 3.43 -3.85 32.12
N ALA A 78 2.69 -2.76 32.20
CA ALA A 78 2.44 -2.02 33.43
C ALA A 78 1.08 -2.45 34.02
N PRO A 79 0.94 -2.54 35.35
CA PRO A 79 -0.28 -3.02 36.00
C PRO A 79 -1.52 -2.11 35.83
N VAL A 80 -1.40 -0.95 35.18
CA VAL A 80 -2.49 0.01 34.95
C VAL A 80 -2.45 0.52 33.50
N ALA A 81 -2.73 -0.37 32.54
CA ALA A 81 -2.99 0.03 31.15
C ALA A 81 -4.50 0.29 30.99
N ILE A 82 -4.91 1.48 30.53
CA ILE A 82 -6.33 1.91 30.46
C ILE A 82 -6.74 2.31 29.02
N SER A 83 -6.19 1.65 28.00
CA SER A 83 -6.55 1.94 26.60
C SER A 83 -7.52 0.91 26.03
N ASP A 84 -8.79 1.29 25.89
CA ASP A 84 -9.84 0.47 25.23
C ASP A 84 -9.81 0.58 23.69
N ALA A 85 -8.85 1.33 23.14
CA ALA A 85 -8.74 1.59 21.71
C ALA A 85 -8.10 0.41 20.95
N ASN A 86 -8.42 0.29 19.66
CA ASN A 86 -7.73 -0.62 18.73
C ASN A 86 -6.67 0.16 17.95
N LEU A 87 -5.63 -0.54 17.46
CA LEU A 87 -4.58 0.07 16.64
C LEU A 87 -5.08 0.58 15.28
N LEU A 88 -6.10 -0.07 14.73
CA LEU A 88 -6.63 0.20 13.40
C LEU A 88 -7.81 1.18 13.50
N ALA A 89 -7.78 2.24 12.70
CA ALA A 89 -8.84 3.22 12.65
C ALA A 89 -10.12 2.63 12.00
N PRO A 90 -11.31 3.17 12.31
CA PRO A 90 -12.55 2.71 11.68
C PRO A 90 -12.54 2.81 10.15
N GLU A 91 -11.83 3.80 9.59
CA GLU A 91 -11.70 3.99 8.14
C GLU A 91 -10.87 2.89 7.45
N GLU A 92 -9.89 2.34 8.17
CA GLU A 92 -9.04 1.27 7.69
C GLU A 92 -9.74 -0.10 7.80
N ILE A 93 -10.67 -0.25 8.77
CA ILE A 93 -11.57 -1.40 8.85
C ILE A 93 -12.63 -1.33 7.75
N LYS A 94 -13.22 -0.15 7.53
CA LYS A 94 -14.29 0.07 6.56
C LYS A 94 -14.14 1.43 5.89
N ASN A 95 -13.99 1.40 4.57
CA ASN A 95 -13.96 2.60 3.75
C ASN A 95 -15.22 3.46 3.96
N LYS A 96 -15.02 4.75 4.23
CA LYS A 96 -16.13 5.71 4.31
C LYS A 96 -16.81 5.84 2.95
N PRO A 97 -18.16 5.75 2.87
CA PRO A 97 -18.87 6.08 1.64
C PRO A 97 -18.62 7.55 1.30
N LYS A 98 -18.31 7.82 0.03
CA LYS A 98 -18.07 9.20 -0.44
C LYS A 98 -19.41 9.91 -0.68
N GLY A 99 -19.93 10.53 0.39
CA GLY A 99 -21.22 11.22 0.41
C GLY A 99 -22.41 10.26 0.54
N ASP A 100 -23.61 10.80 0.40
CA ASP A 100 -24.85 10.02 0.58
C ASP A 100 -25.00 8.93 -0.47
N ILE A 101 -25.39 7.74 -0.01
CA ILE A 101 -25.61 6.58 -0.85
C ILE A 101 -26.99 6.74 -1.50
N ILE A 102 -27.06 7.53 -2.58
CA ILE A 102 -28.30 7.76 -3.32
C ILE A 102 -28.38 6.79 -4.51
N GLY A 103 -29.50 6.08 -4.61
CA GLY A 103 -29.83 5.16 -5.70
C GLY A 103 -29.86 5.84 -7.07
N GLN A 104 -29.88 5.09 -8.17
CA GLN A 104 -29.94 5.70 -9.51
C GLN A 104 -31.29 6.38 -9.80
N ASN A 105 -32.36 5.78 -9.26
CA ASN A 105 -33.75 6.21 -9.46
C ASN A 105 -34.10 7.44 -8.63
N GLU A 106 -33.46 7.61 -7.47
CA GLU A 106 -33.67 8.72 -6.54
C GLU A 106 -32.88 9.99 -6.90
N ARG A 107 -32.04 9.93 -7.94
CA ARG A 107 -31.19 11.07 -8.34
C ARG A 107 -31.97 12.13 -9.09
N THR A 108 -31.88 13.35 -8.60
CA THR A 108 -32.42 14.53 -9.30
C THR A 108 -31.65 14.80 -10.60
N LYS A 109 -32.25 15.60 -11.50
CA LYS A 109 -31.59 16.03 -12.75
C LYS A 109 -30.30 16.82 -12.47
N THR A 110 -30.27 17.60 -11.39
CA THR A 110 -29.11 18.38 -10.94
C THR A 110 -27.96 17.47 -10.53
N ASP A 111 -28.24 16.43 -9.73
CA ASP A 111 -27.24 15.45 -9.30
C ASP A 111 -26.62 14.70 -10.47
N LYS A 112 -27.44 14.30 -11.44
CA LYS A 112 -26.98 13.61 -12.66
C LYS A 112 -26.01 14.50 -13.46
N LYS A 113 -26.34 15.79 -13.64
CA LYS A 113 -25.46 16.75 -14.33
C LYS A 113 -24.16 17.00 -13.54
N GLY A 114 -24.24 17.14 -12.22
CA GLY A 114 -23.08 17.31 -11.33
C GLY A 114 -22.12 16.12 -11.39
N LYS A 115 -22.65 14.89 -11.28
CA LYS A 115 -21.85 13.66 -11.42
C LYS A 115 -21.19 13.55 -12.79
N ARG A 116 -21.89 13.90 -13.87
CA ARG A 116 -21.32 13.94 -15.23
C ARG A 116 -20.16 14.94 -15.34
N ARG A 117 -20.29 16.15 -14.79
CA ARG A 117 -19.21 17.16 -14.79
C ARG A 117 -17.99 16.64 -14.03
N LYS A 118 -18.19 16.09 -12.82
CA LYS A 118 -17.10 15.48 -12.03
C LYS A 118 -16.42 14.35 -12.79
N LYS A 119 -17.18 13.47 -13.46
CA LYS A 119 -16.63 12.38 -14.29
C LYS A 119 -15.78 12.92 -15.44
N LYS A 120 -16.27 13.91 -16.19
CA LYS A 120 -15.51 14.55 -17.29
C LYS A 120 -14.19 15.16 -16.81
N VAL A 121 -14.21 15.88 -15.68
CA VAL A 121 -12.99 16.46 -15.09
C VAL A 121 -11.99 15.36 -14.72
N LYS A 122 -12.43 14.29 -14.05
CA LYS A 122 -11.57 13.15 -13.71
C LYS A 122 -10.98 12.48 -14.94
N GLN A 123 -11.78 12.26 -15.99
CA GLN A 123 -11.31 11.68 -17.24
C GLN A 123 -10.26 12.56 -17.93
N LYS A 124 -10.48 13.88 -17.96
CA LYS A 124 -9.50 14.84 -18.51
C LYS A 124 -8.18 14.78 -17.75
N ILE A 125 -8.21 14.82 -16.42
CA ILE A 125 -7.01 14.74 -15.57
C ILE A 125 -6.28 13.41 -15.79
N HIS A 126 -7.03 12.30 -15.87
CA HIS A 126 -6.47 10.98 -16.11
C HIS A 126 -5.77 10.89 -17.46
N SER A 127 -6.43 11.36 -18.52
CA SER A 127 -5.87 11.41 -19.88
C SER A 127 -4.58 12.24 -19.94
N GLN A 128 -4.57 13.43 -19.32
CA GLN A 128 -3.38 14.28 -19.24
C GLN A 128 -2.24 13.65 -18.43
N ARG A 129 -2.55 12.90 -17.37
CA ARG A 129 -1.53 12.18 -16.60
C ARG A 129 -0.91 11.05 -17.43
N LYS A 130 -1.74 10.29 -18.16
CA LYS A 130 -1.27 9.23 -19.04
C LYS A 130 -0.33 9.77 -20.13
N SER A 131 -0.73 10.83 -20.84
CA SER A 131 0.11 11.39 -21.90
C SER A 131 1.47 11.87 -21.37
N LYS A 132 1.50 12.52 -20.20
CA LYS A 132 2.75 12.95 -19.54
C LYS A 132 3.65 11.79 -19.12
N ILE A 133 3.05 10.67 -18.70
CA ILE A 133 3.80 9.47 -18.36
C ILE A 133 4.38 8.84 -19.64
N GLU A 134 3.59 8.75 -20.71
CA GLU A 134 4.05 8.24 -22.02
C GLU A 134 5.17 9.09 -22.61
N GLU A 135 5.09 10.42 -22.53
CA GLU A 135 6.17 11.33 -22.92
C GLU A 135 7.46 11.06 -22.14
N LYS A 136 7.38 10.96 -20.80
CA LYS A 136 8.54 10.64 -19.95
C LYS A 136 9.13 9.28 -20.23
N ILE A 137 8.31 8.28 -20.57
CA ILE A 137 8.79 6.94 -20.94
C ILE A 137 9.56 7.03 -22.26
N LYS A 138 9.03 7.71 -23.27
CA LYS A 138 9.74 7.94 -24.55
C LYS A 138 11.05 8.70 -24.34
N GLU A 139 11.07 9.73 -23.51
CA GLU A 139 12.31 10.46 -23.16
C GLU A 139 13.34 9.53 -22.50
N ARG A 140 12.90 8.65 -21.60
CA ARG A 140 13.77 7.64 -20.96
C ARG A 140 14.28 6.60 -21.96
N GLU A 141 13.43 6.12 -22.87
CA GLU A 141 13.85 5.19 -23.93
C GLU A 141 14.89 5.84 -24.84
N VAL A 142 14.65 7.06 -25.31
CA VAL A 142 15.61 7.81 -26.14
C VAL A 142 16.94 8.01 -25.41
N THR A 143 16.93 8.38 -24.13
CA THR A 143 18.16 8.54 -23.34
C THR A 143 18.90 7.22 -23.05
N LEU A 144 18.20 6.08 -23.00
CA LEU A 144 18.81 4.76 -22.90
C LEU A 144 19.42 4.30 -24.23
N PHE A 145 18.87 4.70 -25.38
CA PHE A 145 19.42 4.37 -26.71
C PHE A 145 20.62 5.24 -27.12
N LEU A 146 20.83 6.39 -26.46
CA LEU A 146 21.90 7.35 -26.76
C LEU A 146 23.16 7.18 -25.88
N ASN A 147 23.16 6.24 -24.93
CA ASN A 147 24.30 5.92 -24.06
C ASN A 147 24.86 4.52 -24.36
#